data_AF-A0AAW4BL23-F1
#
_entry.id   AF-A0AAW4BL23-F1
#
_cell.length_a   1.000
_cell.length_b   1.000
_cell.length_c   1.000
_cell.angle_alpha   90.00
_cell.angle_beta   90.00
_cell.angle_gamma   90.00
#
_symmetry.space_group_name_H-M   'P 1'
#
loop_
_entity.id
_entity.type
_entity.pdbx_description
1 polymer ?
#
loop_
_entity_poly.entity_id
_entity_poly.type
_entity_poly.pdbx_seq_one_letter_code
_entity_poly.pdbx_strand_id
1 'polypeptide(L)'
;MKLFVINLKEANTRRDRVQKKLSEIDVECEFFEAVNGFSGLPPKLAMKPNDDYRIKYRGRPLTPGEKGVYASHYLLWEKCVELDEPIVIFEDDFLPTPFFSLVIDKLPKLHKKYDYLRLEPQDTNFNCKMIENTHDGFQVVMWMDNAGGAR
;
A
#
# COMPACT_ATOMS: atom_id res chain seq x y z
N MET A 1 -13.54 3.49 7.69
CA MET A 1 -12.32 3.03 6.99
C MET A 1 -12.25 3.77 5.67
N LYS A 2 -11.28 4.67 5.58
CA LYS A 2 -11.05 5.48 4.38
C LYS A 2 -10.08 4.78 3.44
N LEU A 3 -10.23 5.00 2.14
CA LEU A 3 -9.34 4.48 1.11
C LEU A 3 -8.53 5.65 0.53
N PHE A 4 -7.22 5.48 0.44
CA PHE A 4 -6.30 6.47 -0.12
C PHE A 4 -5.56 5.91 -1.34
N VAL A 5 -5.40 6.75 -2.35
CA VAL A 5 -4.48 6.50 -3.49
C VAL A 5 -3.34 7.49 -3.41
N ILE A 6 -2.11 6.99 -3.29
CA ILE A 6 -0.86 7.77 -3.39
C ILE A 6 -0.62 8.08 -4.86
N ASN A 7 -0.63 9.35 -5.23
CA ASN A 7 -0.40 9.81 -6.59
C ASN A 7 0.42 11.10 -6.58
N LEU A 8 1.44 11.18 -7.43
CA LEU A 8 2.16 12.44 -7.63
C LEU A 8 1.23 13.48 -8.26
N LYS A 9 1.31 14.73 -7.79
CA LYS A 9 0.47 15.83 -8.25
C LYS A 9 0.49 16.01 -9.77
N GLU A 10 1.65 15.82 -10.38
CA GLU A 10 1.88 15.99 -11.81
C GLU A 10 1.47 14.76 -12.64
N ALA A 11 1.21 13.62 -12.00
CA ALA A 11 0.90 12.35 -12.66
C ALA A 11 -0.59 12.24 -13.06
N ASN A 12 -1.09 13.25 -13.78
CA ASN A 12 -2.49 13.38 -14.19
C ASN A 12 -3.00 12.16 -14.97
N THR A 13 -2.23 11.64 -15.94
CA THR A 13 -2.65 10.45 -16.71
C THR A 13 -2.85 9.22 -15.84
N ARG A 14 -2.01 9.02 -14.80
CA ARG A 14 -2.18 7.90 -13.86
C ARG A 14 -3.38 8.13 -12.96
N ARG A 15 -3.60 9.38 -12.53
CA ARG A 15 -4.78 9.80 -11.77
C ARG A 15 -6.08 9.51 -12.50
N ASP A 16 -6.18 9.94 -13.77
CA ASP A 16 -7.36 9.72 -14.61
C ASP A 16 -7.64 8.22 -14.81
N ARG A 17 -6.59 7.43 -15.04
CA ARG A 17 -6.68 5.97 -15.15
C ARG A 17 -7.24 5.35 -13.87
N VAL A 18 -6.74 5.77 -12.70
CA VAL A 18 -7.22 5.27 -11.41
C VAL A 18 -8.67 5.70 -11.16
N GLN A 19 -9.01 6.97 -11.38
CA GLN A 19 -10.37 7.46 -11.21
C GLN A 19 -11.37 6.69 -12.07
N LYS A 20 -11.03 6.46 -13.34
CA LYS A 20 -11.86 5.65 -14.24
C LYS A 20 -12.07 4.24 -13.68
N LYS A 21 -10.99 3.54 -13.30
CA LYS A 21 -11.08 2.18 -12.76
C LYS A 21 -11.90 2.10 -11.48
N LEU A 22 -11.72 3.05 -10.57
CA LEU A 22 -12.47 3.14 -9.33
C LEU A 22 -13.97 3.38 -9.59
N SER A 23 -14.29 4.24 -10.56
CA SER A 23 -15.69 4.49 -10.96
C SER A 23 -16.37 3.27 -11.59
N GLU A 24 -15.62 2.45 -12.34
CA GLU A 24 -16.14 1.23 -12.96
C GLU A 24 -16.55 0.16 -11.92
N ILE A 25 -16.00 0.21 -10.72
CA ILE A 25 -16.25 -0.75 -9.64
C ILE A 25 -16.96 -0.12 -8.42
N ASP A 26 -17.45 1.10 -8.57
CA ASP A 26 -18.18 1.88 -7.56
C ASP A 26 -17.42 2.00 -6.21
N VAL A 27 -16.11 2.24 -6.28
CA VAL A 27 -15.26 2.44 -5.09
C VAL A 27 -14.81 3.90 -5.00
N GLU A 28 -15.14 4.55 -3.89
CA GLU A 28 -14.69 5.91 -3.58
C GLU A 28 -13.33 5.89 -2.86
N CYS A 29 -12.39 6.71 -3.35
CA CYS A 29 -11.06 6.88 -2.74
C CYS A 29 -10.65 8.35 -2.68
N GLU A 30 -9.95 8.73 -1.62
CA GLU A 30 -9.27 10.02 -1.49
C GLU A 30 -7.89 9.94 -2.16
N PHE A 31 -7.51 10.96 -2.94
CA PHE A 31 -6.15 11.07 -3.45
C PHE A 31 -5.24 11.75 -2.42
N PHE A 32 -4.13 11.10 -2.12
CA PHE A 32 -3.05 11.65 -1.32
C PHE A 32 -1.93 12.14 -2.25
N GLU A 33 -1.55 13.41 -2.11
CA GLU A 33 -0.43 13.98 -2.87
C GLU A 33 0.87 13.32 -2.43
N ALA A 34 1.42 12.49 -3.31
CA ALA A 34 2.63 11.71 -3.03
C ALA A 34 3.85 12.61 -2.86
N VAL A 35 4.77 12.18 -2.00
CA VAL A 35 6.08 12.81 -1.85
C VAL A 35 6.92 12.50 -3.08
N ASN A 36 7.26 13.53 -3.85
CA ASN A 36 8.25 13.41 -4.92
C ASN A 36 9.67 13.38 -4.33
N GLY A 37 10.23 12.18 -4.14
CA GLY A 37 11.57 12.06 -3.55
C GLY A 37 12.71 12.64 -4.41
N PHE A 38 12.49 12.94 -5.69
CA PHE A 38 13.45 13.71 -6.51
C PHE A 38 13.51 15.20 -6.11
N SER A 39 12.42 15.72 -5.54
CA SER A 39 12.35 17.08 -4.98
C SER A 39 12.82 17.12 -3.52
N GLY A 40 13.29 15.99 -2.97
CA GLY A 40 13.64 15.83 -1.56
C GLY A 40 12.52 15.25 -0.72
N LEU A 41 12.85 14.92 0.53
CA LEU A 41 11.88 14.42 1.51
C LEU A 41 11.42 15.54 2.45
N PRO A 42 10.22 15.42 3.05
CA PRO A 42 9.82 16.28 4.15
C PRO A 42 10.91 16.31 5.24
N PRO A 43 11.24 17.46 5.84
CA PRO A 43 12.34 17.57 6.80
C PRO A 43 12.26 16.55 7.94
N LYS A 44 11.05 16.27 8.45
CA LYS A 44 10.82 15.27 9.51
C LYS A 44 11.17 13.83 9.11
N LEU A 45 11.22 13.53 7.81
CA LEU A 45 11.52 12.22 7.25
C LEU A 45 12.91 12.15 6.59
N ALA A 46 13.61 13.27 6.41
CA ALA A 46 14.86 13.34 5.67
C ALA A 46 15.96 12.40 6.19
N MET A 47 16.00 12.18 7.52
CA MET A 47 16.98 11.31 8.19
C MET A 47 16.48 9.88 8.45
N LYS A 48 15.28 9.52 7.99
CA LYS A 48 14.72 8.17 8.18
C LYS A 48 15.34 7.12 7.26
N PRO A 49 15.63 7.39 5.97
CA PRO A 49 16.29 6.42 5.10
C PRO A 49 17.67 6.03 5.62
N ASN A 50 17.94 4.74 5.76
CA ASN A 50 19.25 4.20 6.12
C ASN A 50 19.86 3.47 4.93
N ASP A 51 20.58 4.23 4.08
CA ASP A 51 21.18 3.69 2.87
C ASP A 51 22.32 2.71 3.16
N ASP A 52 23.09 2.89 4.24
CA ASP A 52 24.15 1.96 4.64
C ASP A 52 23.59 0.58 5.00
N TYR A 53 22.51 0.55 5.78
CA TYR A 53 21.78 -0.67 6.08
C TYR A 53 21.23 -1.31 4.80
N ARG A 54 20.61 -0.50 3.93
CA ARG A 54 20.07 -1.01 2.67
C ARG A 54 21.16 -1.61 1.78
N ILE A 55 22.30 -0.95 1.63
CA ILE A 55 23.45 -1.44 0.87
C ILE A 55 23.93 -2.78 1.46
N LYS A 56 24.09 -2.88 2.78
CA LYS A 56 24.54 -4.10 3.46
C LYS A 56 23.64 -5.31 3.19
N TYR A 57 22.32 -5.14 3.14
CA TYR A 57 21.37 -6.26 3.05
C TYR A 57 20.72 -6.43 1.66
N ARG A 58 20.87 -5.44 0.76
CA ARG A 58 20.16 -5.36 -0.53
C ARG A 58 21.03 -4.83 -1.68
N GLY A 59 22.31 -4.55 -1.44
CA GLY A 59 23.32 -4.29 -2.47
C GLY A 59 23.30 -2.90 -3.11
N ARG A 60 22.32 -2.04 -2.80
CA ARG A 60 22.23 -0.67 -3.32
C ARG A 60 21.48 0.26 -2.34
N PRO A 61 21.68 1.58 -2.40
CA PRO A 61 20.86 2.53 -1.64
C PRO A 61 19.42 2.55 -2.18
N LEU A 62 18.52 3.22 -1.44
CA LEU A 62 17.20 3.55 -1.95
C LEU A 62 17.30 4.62 -3.03
N THR A 63 16.57 4.43 -4.12
CA THR A 63 16.39 5.46 -5.15
C THR A 63 15.56 6.62 -4.58
N PRO A 64 15.67 7.84 -5.15
CA PRO A 64 14.81 8.96 -4.76
C PRO A 64 13.32 8.61 -4.85
N GLY A 65 12.90 7.90 -5.91
CA GLY A 65 11.52 7.41 -6.05
C GLY A 65 11.09 6.50 -4.90
N GLU A 66 11.88 5.48 -4.57
CA GLU A 66 11.59 4.58 -3.44
C GLU A 66 11.50 5.35 -2.11
N LYS A 67 12.38 6.32 -1.88
CA LYS A 67 12.32 7.20 -0.70
C LYS A 67 11.00 7.98 -0.65
N GLY A 68 10.53 8.49 -1.80
CA GLY A 68 9.25 9.18 -1.93
C GLY A 68 8.04 8.28 -1.64
N VAL A 69 8.06 7.03 -2.13
CA VAL A 69 7.02 6.03 -1.82
C VAL A 69 6.98 5.76 -0.31
N TYR A 70 8.11 5.41 0.30
CA TYR A 70 8.17 5.18 1.75
C TYR A 70 7.70 6.40 2.57
N ALA A 71 8.09 7.61 2.16
CA ALA A 71 7.66 8.82 2.82
C ALA A 71 6.14 9.04 2.70
N SER A 72 5.56 8.77 1.53
CA SER A 72 4.11 8.90 1.31
C SER A 72 3.32 7.93 2.19
N HIS A 73 3.75 6.67 2.28
CA HIS A 73 3.15 5.69 3.19
C HIS A 73 3.30 6.11 4.65
N TYR A 74 4.48 6.60 5.06
CA TYR A 74 4.71 7.05 6.43
C TYR A 74 3.75 8.18 6.84
N LEU A 75 3.55 9.17 5.96
CA LEU A 75 2.62 10.27 6.20
C LEU A 75 1.16 9.78 6.30
N LEU A 76 0.78 8.79 5.50
CA LEU A 76 -0.55 8.17 5.60
C LEU A 76 -0.70 7.35 6.89
N TRP A 77 0.35 6.69 7.38
CA TRP A 77 0.32 6.04 8.69
C TRP A 77 0.19 7.04 9.83
N GLU A 78 0.86 8.19 9.78
CA GLU A 78 0.62 9.28 10.73
C GLU A 78 -0.84 9.75 10.64
N LYS A 79 -1.38 9.93 9.43
CA LYS A 79 -2.80 10.27 9.23
C LYS A 79 -3.76 9.20 9.79
N CYS A 80 -3.42 7.92 9.69
CA CYS A 80 -4.18 6.82 10.27
C CYS A 80 -4.28 6.97 11.81
N VAL A 81 -3.16 7.30 12.45
CA VAL A 81 -3.12 7.57 13.90
C VAL A 81 -3.90 8.84 14.24
N GLU A 82 -3.75 9.92 13.46
CA GLU A 82 -4.47 11.17 13.67
C GLU A 82 -6.00 11.02 13.53
N LEU A 83 -6.46 10.18 12.60
CA LEU A 83 -7.87 9.90 12.39
C LEU A 83 -8.46 8.92 13.43
N ASP A 84 -7.61 8.20 14.16
CA ASP A 84 -7.99 7.11 15.07
C ASP A 84 -8.92 6.07 14.40
N GLU A 85 -8.67 5.79 13.11
CA GLU A 85 -9.40 4.77 12.36
C GLU A 85 -8.47 4.05 11.38
N PRO A 86 -8.76 2.79 11.02
CA PRO A 86 -8.03 2.12 9.96
C PRO A 86 -8.24 2.79 8.60
N ILE A 87 -7.20 2.74 7.80
CA ILE A 87 -7.20 3.22 6.42
C ILE A 87 -6.68 2.13 5.47
N VAL A 88 -7.08 2.20 4.21
CA VAL A 88 -6.55 1.40 3.12
C VAL A 88 -5.70 2.32 2.25
N ILE A 89 -4.53 1.85 1.81
CA ILE A 89 -3.59 2.62 1.01
C ILE A 89 -3.28 1.85 -0.27
N PHE A 90 -3.41 2.53 -1.41
CA PHE A 90 -3.03 2.06 -2.74
C PHE A 90 -2.00 2.99 -3.37
N GLU A 91 -1.13 2.47 -4.23
CA GLU A 91 -0.29 3.28 -5.13
C GLU A 91 -1.02 3.53 -6.46
N ASP A 92 -0.69 4.60 -7.19
CA ASP A 92 -1.40 5.02 -8.41
C ASP A 92 -1.25 4.08 -9.62
N ASP A 93 -0.47 3.01 -9.49
CA ASP A 93 -0.24 1.98 -10.51
C ASP A 93 -1.08 0.71 -10.29
N PHE A 94 -1.81 0.60 -9.17
CA PHE A 94 -2.60 -0.59 -8.83
C PHE A 94 -3.54 -1.05 -9.95
N LEU A 95 -3.79 -2.37 -9.96
CA LEU A 95 -4.67 -3.06 -10.89
C LEU A 95 -5.77 -3.78 -10.08
N PRO A 96 -7.01 -3.26 -10.05
CA PRO A 96 -8.10 -3.95 -9.36
C PRO A 96 -8.40 -5.27 -10.07
N THR A 97 -8.54 -6.33 -9.28
CA THR A 97 -9.02 -7.63 -9.78
C THR A 97 -10.55 -7.61 -9.84
N PRO A 98 -11.19 -8.59 -10.51
CA PRO A 98 -12.66 -8.73 -10.47
C PRO A 98 -13.24 -8.88 -9.06
N PHE A 99 -12.41 -9.23 -8.07
CA PHE A 99 -12.81 -9.42 -6.67
C PHE A 99 -12.50 -8.21 -5.79
N PHE A 100 -12.00 -7.10 -6.35
CA PHE A 100 -11.51 -5.96 -5.57
C PHE A 100 -12.57 -5.40 -4.62
N SER A 101 -13.78 -5.10 -5.10
CA SER A 101 -14.86 -4.56 -4.25
C SER A 101 -15.25 -5.54 -3.13
N LEU A 102 -15.31 -6.85 -3.42
CA LEU A 102 -15.56 -7.89 -2.42
C LEU A 102 -14.49 -7.90 -1.32
N VAL A 103 -13.22 -7.68 -1.68
CA VAL A 103 -12.13 -7.57 -0.70
C VAL A 103 -12.33 -6.33 0.17
N ILE A 104 -12.59 -5.17 -0.43
CA ILE A 104 -12.80 -3.90 0.28
C ILE A 104 -13.91 -4.04 1.33
N ASP A 105 -15.04 -4.65 0.99
CA ASP A 105 -16.19 -4.85 1.87
C ASP A 105 -15.87 -5.69 3.13
N LYS A 106 -14.85 -6.55 3.04
CA LYS A 106 -14.43 -7.42 4.13
C LYS A 106 -13.40 -6.79 5.07
N LEU A 107 -12.63 -5.81 4.60
CA LEU A 107 -11.54 -5.22 5.36
C LEU A 107 -11.97 -4.73 6.75
N PRO A 108 -13.15 -4.08 6.93
CA PRO A 108 -13.58 -3.64 8.26
C PRO A 108 -13.75 -4.79 9.26
N LYS A 109 -14.19 -5.97 8.81
CA LYS A 109 -14.31 -7.15 9.67
C LYS A 109 -12.96 -7.78 9.95
N LEU A 110 -12.09 -7.87 8.95
CA LEU A 110 -10.74 -8.43 9.09
C LEU A 110 -9.87 -7.58 10.03
N HIS A 111 -9.98 -6.25 9.94
CA HIS A 111 -9.20 -5.36 10.78
C HIS A 111 -9.58 -5.40 12.27
N LYS A 112 -10.75 -5.95 12.62
CA LYS A 112 -11.07 -6.28 14.03
C LYS A 112 -10.25 -7.44 14.59
N LYS A 113 -9.63 -8.24 13.71
CA LYS A 113 -8.80 -9.39 14.07
C LYS A 113 -7.31 -9.16 13.82
N TYR A 114 -6.98 -8.30 12.84
CA TYR A 114 -5.62 -8.11 12.35
C TYR A 114 -5.27 -6.62 12.28
N ASP A 115 -4.21 -6.23 12.98
CA ASP A 115 -3.74 -4.83 13.04
C ASP A 115 -3.14 -4.34 11.72
N TYR A 116 -2.65 -5.26 10.89
CA TYR A 116 -2.04 -4.94 9.61
C TYR A 116 -2.39 -6.01 8.57
N LEU A 117 -2.90 -5.55 7.43
CA LEU A 117 -3.25 -6.40 6.29
C LEU A 117 -2.52 -5.86 5.06
N ARG A 118 -1.77 -6.74 4.39
CA ARG A 118 -1.14 -6.47 3.10
C ARG A 118 -2.01 -7.06 2.00
N LEU A 119 -2.50 -6.21 1.10
CA LEU A 119 -3.41 -6.61 0.03
C LEU A 119 -2.62 -6.86 -1.25
N GLU A 120 -2.47 -8.13 -1.63
CA GLU A 120 -1.73 -8.52 -2.82
C GLU A 120 -2.39 -9.70 -3.53
N PRO A 121 -2.19 -9.84 -4.85
CA PRO A 121 -2.45 -11.09 -5.53
C PRO A 121 -1.67 -12.21 -4.84
N GLN A 122 -2.37 -13.25 -4.44
CA GLN A 122 -1.73 -14.37 -3.76
C GLN A 122 -0.97 -15.21 -4.79
N ASP A 123 0.35 -15.13 -4.77
CA ASP A 123 1.21 -16.09 -5.46
C ASP A 123 1.43 -17.28 -4.51
N THR A 124 0.77 -18.40 -4.78
CA THR A 124 0.82 -19.60 -3.92
C THR A 124 2.15 -20.33 -3.97
N ASN A 125 3.13 -19.84 -4.73
CA ASN A 125 4.47 -20.43 -4.82
C ASN A 125 5.38 -20.07 -3.63
N PHE A 126 4.91 -19.24 -2.70
CA PHE A 126 5.69 -18.82 -1.53
C PHE A 126 5.35 -19.61 -0.27
N ASN A 127 6.35 -19.71 0.62
CA ASN A 127 6.21 -20.34 1.92
C ASN A 127 5.33 -19.48 2.84
N CYS A 128 4.02 -19.72 2.79
CA CYS A 128 3.03 -19.03 3.60
C CYS A 128 2.22 -20.05 4.42
N LYS A 129 1.76 -19.63 5.60
CA LYS A 129 0.84 -20.41 6.42
C LYS A 129 -0.56 -19.84 6.25
N MET A 130 -1.48 -20.64 5.73
CA MET A 130 -2.89 -20.27 5.69
C MET A 130 -3.44 -20.11 7.10
N ILE A 131 -4.05 -18.96 7.39
CA ILE A 131 -4.67 -18.65 8.69
C ILE A 131 -6.17 -18.81 8.59
N GLU A 132 -6.79 -18.19 7.58
CA GLU A 132 -8.23 -18.27 7.33
C GLU A 132 -8.47 -18.53 5.84
N ASN A 133 -9.43 -19.39 5.55
CA ASN A 133 -9.98 -19.58 4.21
C ASN A 133 -11.47 -19.27 4.27
N THR A 134 -11.89 -18.23 3.55
CA THR A 134 -13.29 -17.81 3.53
C THR A 134 -14.01 -18.53 2.40
N HIS A 135 -15.28 -18.88 2.61
CA HIS A 135 -16.06 -19.72 1.70
C HIS A 135 -16.25 -19.14 0.29
N ASP A 136 -15.98 -17.85 0.12
CA ASP A 136 -16.01 -17.08 -1.11
C ASP A 136 -14.61 -16.88 -1.74
N GLY A 137 -13.65 -17.72 -1.37
CA GLY A 137 -12.35 -17.84 -2.06
C GLY A 137 -11.29 -16.84 -1.62
N PHE A 138 -11.55 -16.01 -0.62
CA PHE A 138 -10.54 -15.11 -0.04
C PHE A 138 -9.76 -15.82 1.07
N GLN A 139 -8.44 -15.67 1.06
CA GLN A 139 -7.55 -16.29 2.02
C GLN A 139 -6.78 -15.24 2.80
N VAL A 140 -6.64 -15.46 4.10
CA VAL A 140 -5.70 -14.73 4.94
C VAL A 140 -4.53 -15.66 5.20
N VAL A 141 -3.33 -15.21 4.85
CA VAL A 141 -2.10 -15.98 5.02
C VAL A 141 -1.11 -15.21 5.87
N MET A 142 -0.34 -15.94 6.68
CA MET A 142 0.85 -15.42 7.35
C MET A 142 2.04 -15.69 6.43
N TRP A 143 2.68 -14.62 5.97
CA TRP A 143 3.94 -14.72 5.26
C TRP A 143 5.08 -14.99 6.25
N MET A 144 5.83 -16.07 6.04
CA MET A 144 6.90 -16.48 6.95
C MET A 144 8.21 -15.73 6.70
N ASP A 145 8.32 -15.07 5.54
CA ASP A 145 9.38 -14.12 5.22
C ASP A 145 8.81 -12.91 4.47
N ASN A 146 9.58 -11.83 4.50
CA ASN A 146 9.33 -10.62 3.71
C ASN A 146 10.28 -10.54 2.50
N ALA A 147 10.81 -11.68 2.03
CA ALA A 147 11.83 -11.71 0.98
C ALA A 147 11.25 -11.30 -0.38
N GLY A 148 9.94 -11.51 -0.59
CA GLY A 148 9.23 -11.14 -1.81
C GLY A 148 9.16 -9.64 -2.10
N GLY A 149 9.31 -8.77 -1.08
CA GLY A 149 9.12 -7.31 -1.20
C GLY A 149 7.71 -6.92 -1.69
N ALA A 150 7.33 -5.65 -1.55
CA ALA A 150 6.25 -5.09 -2.37
C ALA A 150 6.71 -5.20 -3.83
N ARG A 151 5.98 -5.98 -4.64
CA ARG A 151 6.28 -6.18 -6.06
C ARG A 151 5.49 -5.19 -6.89
#